data_AF-A0A7D4YKC9-F1
#
_entry.id   AF-A0A7D4YKC9-F1
#
_cell.length_a   1.000
_cell.length_b   1.000
_cell.length_c   1.000
_cell.angle_alpha   90.00
_cell.angle_beta   90.00
_cell.angle_gamma   90.00
#
_symmetry.space_group_name_H-M   'P 1'
#
loop_
_entity.id
_entity.type
_entity.pdbx_description
1 polymer ?
#
loop_
_entity_poly.entity_id
_entity_poly.type
_entity_poly.pdbx_seq_one_letter_code
_entity_poly.pdbx_strand_id
1 'polypeptide(L)' 'MANRFQIDGEEVLDGQVKEFGNSAHVTVPKRWRGADVKVVRTSEPTEQDEE' A
#
# COMPACT_ATOMS: atom_id res chain seq x y z
N MET A 1 -11.07 -1.71 -1.35
CA MET A 1 -11.04 -0.76 -2.49
C MET A 1 -10.14 0.37 -2.05
N ALA A 2 -9.07 0.68 -2.80
CA ALA A 2 -8.15 1.73 -2.39
C ALA A 2 -8.78 3.10 -2.63
N ASN A 3 -8.75 3.99 -1.64
CA ASN A 3 -9.20 5.37 -1.79
C ASN A 3 -8.05 6.20 -2.36
N ARG A 4 -8.28 6.85 -3.50
CA ARG A 4 -7.28 7.70 -4.17
C ARG A 4 -7.56 9.17 -3.89
N PHE A 5 -6.52 9.92 -3.55
CA PHE A 5 -6.58 11.36 -3.32
C PHE A 5 -5.22 12.00 -3.65
N GLN A 6 -5.11 13.32 -3.47
CA GLN A 6 -3.86 14.05 -3.68
C GLN A 6 -3.44 14.78 -2.41
N ILE A 7 -2.14 14.80 -2.13
CA ILE A 7 -1.52 15.63 -1.09
C ILE A 7 -0.33 16.34 -1.76
N ASP A 8 -0.26 17.67 -1.68
CA ASP A 8 0.84 18.48 -2.24
C ASP A 8 1.13 18.20 -3.73
N GLY A 9 0.11 17.84 -4.51
CA GLY A 9 0.22 17.47 -5.93
C GLY A 9 0.58 16.01 -6.19
N GLU A 10 1.05 15.28 -5.17
CA GLU A 10 1.37 13.86 -5.24
C GLU A 10 0.09 13.02 -5.19
N GLU A 11 0.01 12.00 -6.04
CA GLU A 11 -1.08 11.03 -5.96
C GLU A 11 -0.84 10.05 -4.81
N VAL A 12 -1.81 9.94 -3.92
CA VAL A 12 -1.77 9.04 -2.77
C VAL A 12 -2.84 7.96 -2.90
N LEU A 13 -2.45 6.73 -2.56
CA LEU A 13 -3.35 5.59 -2.41
C LEU A 13 -3.38 5.16 -0.96
N ASP A 14 -4.55 5.25 -0.36
CA ASP A 14 -4.83 4.56 0.90
C ASP A 14 -5.34 3.16 0.60
N GLY A 15 -4.64 2.16 1.13
CA GLY A 15 -4.92 0.77 0.85
C GLY A 15 -4.36 -0.14 1.93
N GLN A 16 -5.07 -1.23 2.17
CA GLN A 16 -4.63 -2.25 3.11
C GLN A 16 -3.52 -3.11 2.48
N VAL A 17 -2.47 -3.34 3.25
CA VAL A 17 -1.48 -4.37 2.93
C VAL A 17 -2.11 -5.74 3.12
N LYS A 18 -1.94 -6.63 2.15
CA LYS A 18 -2.52 -7.99 2.16
C LYS A 18 -1.43 -9.04 2.24
N GLU A 19 -1.70 -10.13 2.93
CA GLU A 19 -0.87 -11.33 2.92
C GLU A 19 -0.74 -11.90 1.50
N PHE A 20 0.44 -12.45 1.21
CA PHE A 20 0.73 -13.17 -0.02
C PHE A 20 1.88 -14.15 0.21
N GLY A 21 1.52 -15.39 0.54
CA GLY A 21 2.50 -16.36 1.03
C GLY A 21 3.22 -15.78 2.25
N ASN A 22 4.56 -15.81 2.23
CA ASN A 22 5.39 -15.29 3.32
C ASN A 22 5.68 -13.78 3.21
N SER A 23 4.96 -13.07 2.33
CA SER A 23 5.17 -11.65 2.03
C SER A 23 3.88 -10.87 2.18
N ALA A 24 4.02 -9.53 2.23
CA ALA A 24 2.89 -8.62 2.29
C ALA A 24 2.91 -7.70 1.06
N HIS A 25 1.77 -7.53 0.40
CA HIS A 25 1.65 -6.75 -0.83
C HIS A 25 0.67 -5.59 -0.68
N VAL A 26 1.05 -4.44 -1.25
CA VAL A 26 0.12 -3.36 -1.61
C VAL A 26 -0.09 -3.38 -3.11
N THR A 27 -1.35 -3.24 -3.55
CA THR A 27 -1.68 -3.18 -4.98
C THR A 27 -1.75 -1.73 -5.44
N VAL A 28 -0.92 -1.36 -6.42
CA VAL A 28 -0.92 -0.03 -7.05
C VAL A 28 -1.53 -0.07 -8.47
N PRO A 29 -2.04 1.06 -9.00
CA PRO A 29 -2.53 1.15 -10.37
C PRO A 29 -1.47 0.74 -11.39
N LYS A 30 -1.88 0.00 -12.42
CA LYS A 30 -0.97 -0.44 -13.51
C LYS A 30 -0.23 0.71 -14.21
N ARG A 31 -0.76 1.93 -14.18
CA ARG A 31 -0.12 3.11 -14.78
C ARG A 31 1.07 3.66 -13.98
N TRP A 32 1.30 3.18 -12.76
CA TRP A 32 2.49 3.52 -11.96
C TRP A 32 3.72 2.69 -12.31
N ARG A 33 3.64 1.76 -13.26
CA ARG A 33 4.79 0.95 -13.68
C ARG A 33 5.94 1.84 -14.15
N GLY A 34 7.13 1.59 -13.62
CA GLY A 34 8.35 2.35 -13.93
C GLY A 34 8.51 3.65 -13.14
N ALA A 35 7.54 4.02 -12.30
CA ALA A 35 7.70 5.12 -11.37
C ALA A 35 8.38 4.67 -10.08
N ASP A 36 9.18 5.55 -9.49
CA ASP A 36 9.66 5.39 -8.11
C ASP A 36 8.50 5.60 -7.14
N VAL A 37 8.36 4.71 -6.16
CA VAL A 37 7.26 4.74 -5.19
C VAL A 37 7.79 4.59 -3.77
N LYS A 38 7.22 5.38 -2.86
CA LYS A 38 7.46 5.27 -1.42
C LYS A 38 6.21 4.76 -0.73
N VAL A 39 6.37 3.75 0.12
CA VAL A 39 5.29 3.23 0.97
C VAL A 39 5.43 3.83 2.36
N VAL A 40 4.34 4.36 2.91
CA VAL A 40 4.28 4.91 4.26
C VAL A 40 3.17 4.20 5.02
N ARG A 41 3.50 3.62 6.18
CA ARG A 41 2.54 2.98 7.07
C ARG A 41 1.75 4.05 7.83
N THR A 42 0.43 3.96 7.82
CA THR A 42 -0.49 4.92 8.49
C THR A 42 -1.20 4.34 9.71
N SER A 43 -1.15 3.02 9.92
CA SER A 43 -1.69 2.34 11.11
C SER A 43 -0.79 1.16 11.51
N GLU A 44 -0.83 0.76 12.78
CA GLU A 44 -0.22 -0.51 13.19
C GLU A 44 -0.91 -1.69 12.50
N PRO A 45 -0.16 -2.74 12.12
CA PRO A 45 -0.79 -3.98 11.68
C PRO A 45 -1.56 -4.59 12.86
N THR A 46 -2.73 -5.16 12.59
CA THR A 46 -3.37 -6.05 13.56
C THR A 46 -2.46 -7.25 13.75
N GLU A 47 -2.10 -7.56 15.00
CA GLU A 47 -1.26 -8.71 15.35
C GLU A 47 -1.81 -9.97 14.65
N GLN A 48 -1.06 -10.46 13.69
CA GLN A 48 -1.15 -11.82 13.19
C GLN A 48 0.13 -12.49 13.66
N ASP A 49 0.14 -12.82 14.94
CA ASP A 49 1.12 -13.72 15.51
C ASP A 49 0.82 -15.15 15.02
N GLU A 50 1.91 -15.83 14.65
CA GLU A 50 2.13 -17.28 14.51
C GLU A 50 2.32 -17.87 13.08
N GLU A 51 3.60 -18.21 12.87
CA GLU A 51 4.33 -19.02 11.86
C GLU A 51 4.80 -18.42 10.53
#